data_AF-A0A316D317-F1
#
_entry.id   AF-A0A316D317-F1
#
_cell.length_a   1.000
_cell.length_b   1.000
_cell.length_c   1.000
_cell.angle_alpha   90.00
_cell.angle_beta   90.00
_cell.angle_gamma   90.00
#
_symmetry.space_group_name_H-M   'P 1'
#
loop_
_entity.id
_entity.type
_entity.pdbx_description
1 polymer ?
#
loop_
_entity_poly.entity_id
_entity_poly.type
_entity_poly.pdbx_seq_one_letter_code
_entity_poly.pdbx_strand_id
1 'polypeptide(L)'
;MSTTETVTIHPTKGRNVYFNSPDGEYGNTECASIITAVKSEDVVSLVVFTTTGFYHVIDCVRGQGANQWDWMPYQKEQAARQFEAARLVGTVAHQTEPLPAVGENVLYVDASGVDYDAVVDHVWPSVVNLTYYMQCGGTNGATSVPPYSPGMTGNYFKRVDKAAERTDIPVEHIC
;
A
#
# COMPACT_ATOMS: atom_id res chain seq x y z
N MET A 1 -26.99 15.98 -5.22
CA MET A 1 -26.81 15.56 -3.82
C MET A 1 -25.71 14.52 -3.81
N SER A 2 -24.53 14.85 -3.30
CA SER A 2 -23.40 13.91 -3.24
C SER A 2 -23.60 13.00 -2.03
N THR A 3 -23.81 11.70 -2.27
CA THR A 3 -23.79 10.69 -1.22
C THR A 3 -22.36 10.57 -0.71
N THR A 4 -22.09 11.12 0.47
CA THR A 4 -20.83 10.86 1.17
C THR A 4 -20.85 9.41 1.60
N GLU A 5 -20.21 8.52 0.84
CA GLU A 5 -19.96 7.16 1.27
C GLU A 5 -19.04 7.21 2.50
N THR A 6 -19.63 6.98 3.67
CA THR A 6 -18.91 6.95 4.94
C THR A 6 -18.13 5.65 5.03
N VAL A 7 -16.80 5.76 5.13
CA VAL A 7 -15.92 4.62 5.37
C VAL A 7 -16.29 3.98 6.70
N THR A 8 -16.75 2.73 6.63
CA THR A 8 -17.21 2.01 7.82
C THR A 8 -16.04 1.26 8.43
N ILE A 9 -15.56 1.74 9.58
CA ILE A 9 -14.54 1.06 10.38
C ILE A 9 -15.25 0.01 11.24
N HIS A 10 -14.88 -1.26 11.09
CA HIS A 10 -15.47 -2.36 11.85
C HIS A 10 -14.76 -2.58 13.21
N PRO A 11 -15.51 -2.83 14.30
CA PRO A 11 -14.93 -3.14 15.60
C PRO A 11 -14.18 -4.47 15.59
N THR A 12 -13.00 -4.50 16.22
CA THR A 12 -12.19 -5.71 16.37
C THR A 12 -11.56 -5.73 17.77
N LYS A 13 -11.38 -6.92 18.32
CA LYS A 13 -10.74 -7.11 19.63
C LYS A 13 -9.33 -6.49 19.62
N GLY A 14 -8.95 -5.87 20.72
CA GLY A 14 -7.65 -5.20 20.90
C GLY A 14 -7.58 -3.79 20.33
N ARG A 15 -8.63 -3.26 19.68
CA ARG A 15 -8.62 -1.88 19.19
C ARG A 15 -8.90 -0.87 20.28
N ASN A 16 -8.15 0.23 20.22
CA ASN A 16 -8.38 1.41 21.03
C ASN A 16 -9.56 2.22 20.48
N VAL A 17 -10.43 2.66 21.38
CA VAL A 17 -11.60 3.51 21.13
C VAL A 17 -11.74 4.53 22.25
N TYR A 18 -12.55 5.57 22.02
CA TYR A 18 -12.99 6.45 23.11
C TYR A 18 -14.25 5.89 23.76
N PHE A 19 -14.31 5.99 25.08
CA PHE A 19 -15.50 5.72 25.87
C PHE A 19 -15.87 6.99 26.65
N ASN A 20 -17.14 7.37 26.59
CA ASN A 20 -17.67 8.49 27.34
C ASN A 20 -18.22 7.99 28.66
N SER A 21 -17.41 8.14 29.72
CA SER A 21 -17.83 7.80 31.08
C SER A 21 -19.03 8.65 31.49
N PRO A 22 -20.06 8.05 32.12
CA PRO A 22 -21.14 8.83 32.73
C PRO A 22 -20.59 9.66 33.89
N ASP A 23 -21.13 10.86 34.07
CA ASP A 23 -20.81 11.75 35.19
C ASP A 23 -20.97 11.05 36.55
N GLY A 24 -19.98 11.19 37.43
CA GLY A 24 -20.18 10.96 38.86
C GLY A 24 -18.99 10.45 39.67
N GLU A 25 -18.02 9.75 39.06
CA GLU A 25 -16.90 9.15 39.83
C GLU A 25 -15.51 9.50 39.28
N TYR A 26 -15.37 9.68 37.96
CA TYR A 26 -14.07 9.97 37.31
C TYR A 26 -14.10 11.20 36.39
N GLY A 27 -15.17 11.98 36.44
CA GLY A 27 -15.43 13.16 35.58
C GLY A 27 -15.81 12.77 34.15
N ASN A 28 -16.70 13.53 33.52
CA ASN A 28 -16.98 13.44 32.07
C ASN A 28 -15.70 13.68 31.26
N THR A 29 -14.91 12.62 31.07
CA THR A 29 -13.68 12.64 30.30
C THR A 29 -13.71 11.50 29.30
N GLU A 30 -13.36 11.80 28.06
CA GLU A 30 -13.17 10.80 27.02
C GLU A 30 -12.06 9.86 27.48
N CYS A 31 -12.43 8.62 27.84
CA CYS A 31 -11.49 7.64 28.37
C CYS A 31 -10.97 6.76 27.23
N ALA A 32 -9.66 6.54 27.20
CA ALA A 32 -9.09 5.53 26.33
C ALA A 32 -9.60 4.16 26.78
N SER A 33 -10.06 3.35 25.82
CA SER A 33 -10.62 2.03 26.09
C SER A 33 -10.20 1.03 25.02
N ILE A 34 -10.11 -0.25 25.41
CA ILE A 34 -9.79 -1.34 24.48
C ILE A 34 -11.00 -2.26 24.32
N ILE A 35 -11.33 -2.60 23.08
CA ILE A 35 -12.34 -3.60 22.75
C ILE A 35 -11.87 -4.99 23.20
N THR A 36 -12.65 -5.63 24.07
CA THR A 36 -12.39 -7.00 24.56
C THR A 36 -13.31 -8.03 23.92
N ALA A 37 -14.53 -7.63 23.54
CA ALA A 37 -15.46 -8.47 22.80
C ALA A 37 -16.27 -7.64 21.79
N VAL A 38 -16.68 -8.27 20.70
CA VAL A 38 -17.53 -7.68 19.66
C VAL A 38 -18.80 -8.53 19.57
N LYS A 39 -19.95 -7.90 19.80
CA LYS A 39 -21.27 -8.56 19.72
C LYS A 39 -21.97 -8.19 18.41
N SER A 40 -21.82 -6.95 17.97
CA SER A 40 -22.24 -6.45 16.66
C SER A 40 -21.36 -5.27 16.23
N GLU A 41 -21.66 -4.66 15.09
CA GLU A 41 -20.94 -3.47 14.60
C GLU A 41 -21.02 -2.27 15.54
N ASP A 42 -22.12 -2.18 16.30
CA ASP A 42 -22.38 -1.07 17.22
C ASP A 42 -22.26 -1.47 18.70
N VAL A 43 -22.18 -2.77 19.02
CA VAL A 43 -22.17 -3.25 20.41
C VAL A 43 -20.90 -4.03 20.71
N VAL A 44 -20.12 -3.51 21.66
CA VAL A 44 -18.82 -4.06 22.06
C VAL A 44 -18.67 -4.09 23.58
N SER A 45 -17.81 -4.96 24.09
CA SER A 45 -17.36 -4.90 25.49
C SER A 45 -15.98 -4.27 25.55
N LEU A 46 -15.75 -3.42 26.54
CA LEU A 46 -14.58 -2.59 26.69
C LEU A 46 -13.88 -2.84 28.03
N VAL A 47 -12.57 -2.62 28.04
CA VAL A 47 -11.83 -2.25 29.25
C VAL A 47 -11.54 -0.76 29.14
N VAL A 48 -12.01 0.01 30.13
CA VAL A 48 -11.85 1.46 30.19
C VAL A 48 -10.70 1.77 31.13
N PHE A 49 -9.77 2.62 30.66
CA PHE A 49 -8.64 3.07 31.46
C PHE A 49 -8.94 4.46 32.02
N THR A 50 -8.80 4.60 33.34
CA THR A 50 -9.00 5.86 34.07
C THR A 50 -7.79 6.14 34.96
N THR A 51 -7.75 7.32 35.57
CA THR A 51 -6.69 7.71 36.51
C THR A 51 -6.67 6.88 37.79
N THR A 52 -7.79 6.27 38.16
CA THR A 52 -7.98 5.49 39.39
C THR A 52 -7.84 3.98 39.17
N GLY A 53 -7.78 3.53 37.92
CA GLY A 53 -7.65 2.13 37.56
C GLY A 53 -8.31 1.79 36.24
N PHE A 54 -8.75 0.55 36.10
CA PHE A 54 -9.50 0.09 34.93
C PHE A 54 -10.78 -0.64 35.37
N TYR A 55 -11.81 -0.58 34.53
CA TYR A 55 -13.04 -1.34 34.72
C TYR A 55 -13.58 -1.86 33.40
N HIS A 56 -14.46 -2.84 33.49
CA HIS A 56 -15.08 -3.47 32.32
C HIS A 56 -16.47 -2.89 32.06
N VAL A 57 -16.74 -2.55 30.80
CA VAL A 57 -18.08 -2.20 30.33
C VAL A 57 -18.52 -3.28 29.35
N ILE A 58 -19.64 -3.91 29.62
CA ILE A 58 -20.19 -4.99 28.79
C ILE A 58 -21.32 -4.42 27.94
N ASP A 59 -21.42 -4.86 26.69
CA ASP A 59 -22.50 -4.47 25.77
C ASP A 59 -22.66 -2.94 25.61
N CYS A 60 -21.54 -2.23 25.49
CA CYS A 60 -21.50 -0.80 25.24
C CYS A 60 -21.92 -0.48 23.79
N VAL A 61 -22.86 0.45 23.66
CA VAL A 61 -23.43 0.89 22.37
C VAL A 61 -22.58 2.01 21.79
N ARG A 62 -22.41 1.99 20.47
CA ARG A 62 -21.69 3.02 19.73
C ARG A 62 -22.44 4.36 19.77
N GLY A 63 -21.72 5.45 19.99
CA GLY A 63 -22.25 6.81 19.98
C GLY A 63 -21.38 7.77 20.78
N GLN A 64 -21.86 9.00 20.92
CA GLN A 64 -21.13 10.09 21.59
C GLN A 64 -21.75 10.51 22.93
N GLY A 65 -22.83 9.87 23.36
CA GLY A 65 -23.47 10.09 24.65
C GLY A 65 -22.76 9.41 25.81
N ALA A 66 -23.28 9.60 27.03
CA ALA A 66 -22.79 8.90 28.22
C ALA A 66 -22.98 7.38 28.09
N ASN A 67 -22.01 6.61 28.60
CA ASN A 67 -21.95 5.14 28.46
C ASN A 67 -21.86 4.64 27.01
N GLN A 68 -21.37 5.47 26.09
CA GLN A 68 -21.20 5.10 24.68
C GLN A 68 -19.74 5.14 24.27
N TRP A 69 -19.45 4.42 23.18
CA TRP A 69 -18.11 4.38 22.60
C TRP A 69 -18.09 4.93 21.19
N ASP A 70 -16.98 5.52 20.78
CA ASP A 70 -16.78 5.96 19.41
C ASP A 70 -15.32 5.77 18.99
N TRP A 71 -15.09 5.78 17.68
CA TRP A 71 -13.74 5.74 17.12
C TRP A 71 -12.97 7.01 17.48
N MET A 72 -11.67 6.85 17.72
CA MET A 72 -10.78 7.99 17.90
C MET A 72 -10.73 8.82 16.60
N PRO A 73 -10.62 10.16 16.66
CA PRO A 73 -10.64 11.03 15.48
C PRO A 73 -9.63 10.62 14.40
N TYR A 74 -8.39 10.29 14.78
CA TYR A 74 -7.37 9.88 13.82
C TYR A 74 -7.75 8.58 13.07
N GLN A 75 -8.51 7.67 13.69
CA GLN A 75 -8.94 6.43 13.03
C GLN A 75 -9.96 6.75 11.93
N LYS A 76 -10.86 7.71 12.19
CA LYS A 76 -11.82 8.21 11.20
C LYS A 76 -11.12 8.92 10.04
N GLU A 77 -10.12 9.76 10.35
CA GLU A 77 -9.32 10.45 9.33
C GLU A 77 -8.50 9.49 8.48
N GLN A 78 -7.86 8.48 9.08
CA GLN A 78 -7.11 7.46 8.36
C GLN A 78 -8.01 6.65 7.43
N ALA A 79 -9.19 6.25 7.92
CA ALA A 79 -10.17 5.55 7.10
C ALA A 79 -10.62 6.42 5.91
N ALA A 80 -10.89 7.70 6.14
CA ALA A 80 -11.23 8.66 5.09
C ALA A 80 -10.12 8.81 4.04
N ARG A 81 -8.85 8.94 4.47
CA ARG A 81 -7.69 9.02 3.58
C ARG A 81 -7.49 7.74 2.78
N GLN A 82 -7.64 6.57 3.40
CA GLN A 82 -7.52 5.28 2.72
C GLN A 82 -8.59 5.12 1.65
N PHE A 83 -9.82 5.56 1.92
CA PHE A 83 -10.90 5.53 0.95
C PHE A 83 -10.67 6.51 -0.20
N GLU A 84 -10.21 7.73 0.10
CA GLU A 84 -9.86 8.70 -0.95
C GLU A 84 -8.70 8.19 -1.82
N ALA A 85 -7.68 7.58 -1.21
CA ALA A 85 -6.59 6.92 -1.91
C ALA A 85 -7.10 5.74 -2.75
N ALA A 86 -7.96 4.88 -2.21
CA ALA A 86 -8.57 3.77 -2.96
C ALA A 86 -9.42 4.27 -4.14
N ARG A 87 -10.14 5.39 -3.98
CA ARG A 87 -10.90 6.03 -5.05
C ARG A 87 -10.00 6.60 -6.15
N LEU A 88 -8.91 7.27 -5.76
CA LEU A 88 -7.91 7.81 -6.69
C LEU A 88 -7.18 6.67 -7.43
N VAL A 89 -6.82 5.60 -6.72
CA VAL A 89 -6.21 4.39 -7.30
C VAL A 89 -7.20 3.64 -8.19
N GLY A 90 -8.50 3.64 -7.88
CA GLY A 90 -9.54 3.12 -8.76
C GLY A 90 -9.74 3.93 -10.05
N THR A 91 -9.19 5.14 -10.14
CA THR A 91 -9.26 6.01 -11.33
C THR A 91 -7.94 6.01 -12.11
N VAL A 92 -6.82 5.74 -11.46
CA VAL A 92 -5.57 5.39 -12.14
C VAL A 92 -5.59 3.89 -12.31
N ALA A 93 -6.23 3.42 -13.38
CA ALA A 93 -5.75 2.21 -14.02
C ALA A 93 -4.26 2.48 -14.32
N HIS A 94 -3.36 2.05 -13.42
CA HIS A 94 -2.06 1.64 -13.88
C HIS A 94 -2.42 0.62 -14.95
N GLN A 95 -2.27 1.02 -16.21
CA GLN A 95 -1.93 0.06 -17.23
C GLN A 95 -0.64 -0.57 -16.72
N THR A 96 -0.78 -1.57 -15.85
CA THR A 96 0.20 -2.62 -15.70
C THR A 96 0.17 -3.26 -17.07
N GLU A 97 0.98 -2.70 -17.97
CA GLU A 97 1.39 -3.46 -19.13
C GLU A 97 1.80 -4.84 -18.61
N PRO A 98 1.33 -5.92 -19.25
CA PRO A 98 1.63 -7.26 -18.78
C PRO A 98 3.14 -7.39 -18.59
N LEU A 99 3.58 -8.14 -17.58
CA LEU A 99 5.01 -8.40 -17.43
C LEU A 99 5.56 -9.01 -18.73
N PRO A 100 6.79 -8.66 -19.16
CA PRO A 100 7.37 -9.23 -20.36
C PRO A 100 7.50 -10.75 -20.23
N ALA A 101 7.34 -11.46 -21.33
CA ALA A 101 7.46 -12.92 -21.33
C ALA A 101 8.93 -13.34 -21.16
N VAL A 102 9.17 -14.54 -20.64
CA VAL A 102 10.52 -15.14 -20.66
C VAL A 102 11.00 -15.23 -22.11
N GLY A 103 12.23 -14.77 -22.36
CA GLY A 103 12.83 -14.67 -23.70
C GLY A 103 12.52 -13.36 -24.45
N GLU A 104 11.73 -12.45 -23.89
CA GLU A 104 11.47 -11.13 -24.50
C GLU A 104 12.69 -10.21 -24.34
N ASN A 105 13.00 -9.44 -25.39
CA ASN A 105 14.04 -8.42 -25.37
C ASN A 105 13.52 -7.14 -24.70
N VAL A 106 14.28 -6.63 -23.75
CA VAL A 106 14.01 -5.40 -23.01
C VAL A 106 15.28 -4.56 -22.88
N LEU A 107 15.14 -3.30 -22.49
CA LEU A 107 16.27 -2.45 -22.12
C LEU A 107 16.42 -2.47 -20.60
N TYR A 108 17.58 -2.89 -20.11
CA TYR A 108 17.99 -2.70 -18.73
C TYR A 108 18.60 -1.30 -18.58
N VAL A 109 18.14 -0.52 -17.60
CA VAL A 109 18.71 0.79 -17.26
C VAL A 109 19.38 0.69 -15.90
N ASP A 110 20.67 1.00 -15.84
CA ASP A 110 21.40 1.02 -14.56
C ASP A 110 21.16 2.32 -13.77
N ALA A 111 21.64 2.35 -12.53
CA ALA A 111 21.52 3.51 -11.64
C ALA A 111 22.22 4.78 -12.15
N SER A 112 23.11 4.65 -13.14
CA SER A 112 23.77 5.77 -13.82
C SER A 112 22.97 6.27 -15.03
N GLY A 113 21.87 5.59 -15.38
CA GLY A 113 21.01 5.92 -16.50
C GLY A 113 21.50 5.37 -17.84
N VAL A 114 22.42 4.40 -17.85
CA VAL A 114 22.91 3.75 -19.07
C VAL A 114 21.98 2.61 -19.45
N ASP A 115 21.59 2.57 -20.73
CA ASP A 115 20.72 1.53 -21.30
C ASP A 115 21.56 0.35 -21.84
N TYR A 116 21.16 -0.88 -21.53
CA TYR A 116 21.77 -2.14 -22.00
C TYR A 116 20.70 -3.05 -22.62
N ASP A 117 21.05 -3.75 -23.70
CA ASP A 117 20.20 -4.80 -24.24
C ASP A 117 20.15 -5.99 -23.27
N ALA A 118 18.93 -6.42 -22.94
CA ALA A 118 18.68 -7.47 -21.98
C ALA A 118 17.59 -8.43 -22.44
N VAL A 119 17.70 -9.68 -22.01
CA VAL A 119 16.69 -10.72 -22.23
C VAL A 119 16.08 -11.10 -20.90
N VAL A 120 14.76 -11.26 -20.88
CA VAL A 120 14.04 -11.75 -19.71
C VAL A 120 14.36 -13.23 -19.48
N ASP A 121 15.02 -13.53 -18.36
CA ASP A 121 15.35 -14.90 -17.95
C ASP A 121 14.25 -15.49 -17.06
N HIS A 122 13.71 -14.69 -16.13
CA HIS A 122 12.66 -15.15 -15.21
C HIS A 122 11.70 -14.03 -14.82
N VAL A 123 10.44 -14.39 -14.52
CA VAL A 123 9.38 -13.43 -14.18
C VAL A 123 8.72 -13.83 -12.87
N TRP A 124 8.73 -12.95 -11.88
CA TRP A 124 7.94 -13.05 -10.64
C TRP A 124 6.81 -12.02 -10.64
N PRO A 125 5.82 -12.13 -9.74
CA PRO A 125 4.67 -11.20 -9.70
C PRO A 125 5.03 -9.71 -9.56
N SER A 126 6.22 -9.37 -9.06
CA SER A 126 6.65 -8.00 -8.80
C SER A 126 8.05 -7.64 -9.31
N VAL A 127 8.81 -8.58 -9.88
CA VAL A 127 10.21 -8.39 -10.29
C VAL A 127 10.51 -9.26 -11.52
N VAL A 128 11.37 -8.77 -12.41
CA VAL A 128 11.86 -9.53 -13.57
C VAL A 128 13.37 -9.74 -13.43
N ASN A 129 13.83 -10.98 -13.63
CA ASN A 129 15.24 -11.30 -13.73
C ASN A 129 15.68 -11.15 -15.19
N LEU A 130 16.74 -10.37 -15.38
CA LEU A 130 17.27 -10.04 -16.70
C LEU A 130 18.69 -10.55 -16.83
N THR A 131 18.99 -11.07 -18.01
CA THR A 131 20.37 -11.26 -18.47
C THR A 131 20.69 -10.14 -19.45
N TYR A 132 21.65 -9.27 -19.13
CA TYR A 132 22.02 -8.14 -19.99
C TYR A 132 23.45 -8.26 -20.51
N TYR A 133 23.68 -7.68 -21.69
CA TYR A 133 24.99 -7.66 -22.36
C TYR A 133 25.69 -6.32 -22.09
N MET A 134 26.92 -6.37 -21.56
CA MET A 134 27.75 -5.17 -21.43
C MET A 134 28.39 -4.84 -22.79
N GLN A 135 28.41 -3.56 -23.16
CA GLN A 135 28.79 -3.07 -24.49
C GLN A 135 30.28 -3.26 -24.88
N CYS A 136 31.07 -4.01 -24.09
CA CYS A 136 32.48 -4.29 -24.33
C CYS A 136 32.87 -5.75 -24.01
N GLY A 137 32.17 -6.73 -24.59
CA GLY A 137 32.64 -8.12 -24.67
C GLY A 137 32.85 -8.88 -23.34
N GLY A 138 32.37 -8.37 -22.22
CA GLY A 138 32.49 -8.99 -20.90
C GLY A 138 31.21 -9.70 -20.45
N THR A 139 31.37 -10.87 -19.83
CA THR A 139 30.34 -11.85 -19.41
C THR A 139 29.07 -11.29 -18.77
N ASN A 140 27.95 -11.94 -19.11
CA ASN A 140 26.57 -11.82 -18.60
C ASN A 140 26.47 -11.40 -17.12
N GLY A 141 25.95 -10.21 -16.85
CA GLY A 141 25.41 -9.85 -15.54
C GLY A 141 23.96 -10.32 -15.44
N ALA A 142 23.64 -11.18 -14.48
CA ALA A 142 22.25 -11.45 -14.11
C ALA A 142 21.82 -10.41 -13.08
N THR A 143 20.71 -9.71 -13.31
CA THR A 143 20.19 -8.72 -12.37
C THR A 143 18.68 -8.81 -12.26
N SER A 144 18.16 -8.66 -11.04
CA SER A 144 16.73 -8.64 -10.78
C SER A 144 16.28 -7.21 -10.57
N VAL A 145 15.42 -6.72 -11.46
CA VAL A 145 15.00 -5.32 -11.49
C VAL A 145 13.48 -5.18 -11.63
N PRO A 146 12.89 -4.14 -11.02
CA PRO A 146 11.47 -3.84 -11.18
C PRO A 146 11.18 -3.20 -12.55
N PRO A 147 9.91 -3.22 -13.00
CA PRO A 147 9.48 -2.44 -14.17
C PRO A 147 9.62 -0.94 -13.93
N TYR A 148 9.92 -0.18 -14.99
CA TYR A 148 9.94 1.28 -14.92
C TYR A 148 8.64 1.85 -14.38
N SER A 149 8.74 2.87 -13.53
CA SER A 149 7.63 3.72 -13.09
C SER A 149 8.03 5.19 -13.24
N PRO A 150 7.11 6.10 -13.62
CA PRO A 150 7.41 7.51 -13.75
C PRO A 150 8.03 8.09 -12.46
N GLY A 151 9.18 8.76 -12.60
CA GLY A 151 9.93 9.32 -11.46
C GLY A 151 10.86 8.35 -10.73
N MET A 152 10.97 7.10 -11.20
CA MET A 152 11.89 6.11 -10.62
C MET A 152 13.36 6.44 -10.93
N THR A 153 14.22 6.31 -9.91
CA THR A 153 15.68 6.36 -10.02
C THR A 153 16.27 5.01 -9.61
N GLY A 154 17.46 4.67 -10.11
CA GLY A 154 18.11 3.38 -9.84
C GLY A 154 17.98 2.39 -11.01
N ASN A 155 18.09 1.09 -10.69
CA ASN A 155 18.06 0.00 -11.68
C ASN A 155 16.61 -0.39 -12.02
N TYR A 156 16.25 -0.41 -13.30
CA TYR A 156 14.91 -0.82 -13.78
C TYR A 156 14.97 -1.31 -15.23
N PHE A 157 13.84 -1.77 -15.78
CA PHE A 157 13.77 -2.14 -17.20
C PHE A 157 12.67 -1.38 -17.97
N LYS A 158 12.88 -1.18 -19.26
CA LYS A 158 11.93 -0.61 -20.23
C LYS A 158 11.65 -1.63 -21.34
N ARG A 159 10.42 -1.69 -21.84
CA ARG A 159 10.10 -2.47 -23.05
C ARG A 159 10.65 -1.77 -24.29
N VAL A 160 11.14 -2.55 -25.25
CA VAL A 160 11.44 -2.02 -26.59
C VAL A 160 10.15 -2.06 -27.38
N ASP A 161 9.63 -0.91 -27.79
CA ASP A 161 8.50 -0.86 -28.71
C ASP A 161 8.91 -1.56 -30.02
N LYS A 162 8.28 -2.70 -30.33
CA LYS A 162 8.51 -3.48 -31.56
C LYS A 162 8.31 -2.68 -32.87
N ALA A 163 7.79 -1.45 -32.80
CA ALA A 163 7.61 -0.56 -33.95
C ALA A 163 8.85 0.26 -34.29
N ALA A 164 9.84 0.36 -33.39
CA ALA A 164 11.13 0.95 -33.70
C ALA A 164 12.10 -0.18 -34.06
N GLU A 165 12.04 -0.65 -35.31
CA GLU A 165 13.22 -1.24 -35.94
C GLU A 165 14.39 -0.27 -35.73
N ARG A 166 15.35 -0.66 -34.90
CA ARG A 166 16.66 -0.03 -34.90
C ARG A 166 17.43 -0.59 -36.09
N THR A 167 17.00 -0.23 -37.31
CA THR A 167 17.94 -0.09 -38.41
C THR A 167 18.96 0.96 -37.98
N ASP A 168 20.25 0.64 -38.08
CA ASP A 168 21.40 1.44 -37.68
C ASP A 168 21.92 1.18 -36.25
N ILE A 169 22.44 -0.03 -36.04
CA ILE A 169 23.73 -0.14 -35.36
C ILE A 169 24.73 -0.63 -36.42
N PRO A 170 25.72 0.18 -36.83
CA PRO A 170 26.76 -0.30 -37.72
C PRO A 170 27.49 -1.44 -37.00
N VAL A 171 27.54 -2.61 -37.65
CA VAL A 171 28.30 -3.80 -37.22
C VAL A 171 29.80 -3.60 -37.44
N GLU A 172 30.28 -2.36 -37.34
CA GLU A 172 31.68 -2.01 -37.47
C GLU A 172 32.17 -1.41 -36.16
N HIS A 173 32.38 -2.29 -35.18
CA HIS A 173 33.60 -2.33 -34.39
C HIS A 173 33.61 -3.64 -33.60
N ILE A 174 33.93 -4.71 -34.33
CA ILE A 174 34.54 -5.90 -33.75
C ILE A 174 35.90 -5.46 -33.22
N CYS A 175 36.01 -5.31 -31.90
CA CYS A 175 37.23 -5.47 -31.11
C CYS A 175 36.81 -5.93 -29.71
#